data_AF-A0A1C6CSW8-F1
#
_entry.id   AF-A0A1C6CSW8-F1
#
_cell.length_a   1.000
_cell.length_b   1.000
_cell.length_c   1.000
_cell.angle_alpha   90.00
_cell.angle_beta   90.00
_cell.angle_gamma   90.00
#
_symmetry.space_group_name_H-M   'P 1'
#
loop_
_entity.id
_entity.type
_entity.pdbx_description
1 polymer ?
#
loop_
_entity_poly.entity_id
_entity_poly.type
_entity_poly.pdbx_seq_one_letter_code
_entity_poly.pdbx_strand_id
1 'polypeptide(L)'
;MVREYKIRKWLLLGGLWAVMLTGCGNSSKTPQDAIKKTAAYEMETVTSPESNTLGGEWTVLALARSGAKVEDNYYEKYRANLEKRVKEQEGVLSDNRYTEYSRAILALTAIGDDSKDVAGYDLTKALEDYDTVVSQGLNGAVFALLALNADRLDVDGPLEKQYLDFILEKEKPEGGFSLSDQADTADVDITAMALTCLEPYQQDKDVKETIEKGITFLADAQDKDGGYTAYGTKSSESISQTVIALSTYGVDCNEDSRFKKDGKGLYDRLMEFSTGDGGFAHIPKGEADPLATDQAFCALAAYHRLQEKQNSLYNMTDNK
;
A
#
# COMPACT_ATOMS: atom_id res chain seq x y z
N MET A 1 42.50 33.98 -33.69
CA MET A 1 41.46 33.25 -34.44
C MET A 1 40.19 33.35 -33.61
N VAL A 2 39.47 34.45 -33.82
CA VAL A 2 38.29 34.87 -33.04
C VAL A 2 37.06 34.36 -33.79
N ARG A 3 36.18 33.60 -33.12
CA ARG A 3 34.91 33.17 -33.70
C ARG A 3 33.80 34.01 -33.09
N GLU A 4 33.44 35.08 -33.81
CA GLU A 4 32.21 35.85 -33.63
C GLU A 4 31.00 34.95 -33.89
N TYR A 5 29.97 35.04 -33.04
CA TYR A 5 28.62 34.64 -33.41
C TYR A 5 27.73 35.88 -33.46
N LYS A 6 27.24 36.16 -34.68
CA LYS A 6 26.39 37.29 -35.01
C LYS A 6 25.01 37.15 -34.38
N ILE A 7 24.63 38.15 -33.60
CA ILE A 7 23.26 38.42 -33.18
C ILE A 7 22.49 38.91 -34.43
N ARG A 8 21.38 38.24 -34.78
CA ARG A 8 20.35 38.81 -35.66
C ARG A 8 19.02 38.81 -34.90
N LYS A 9 18.68 39.99 -34.36
CA LYS A 9 17.31 40.33 -33.97
C LYS A 9 16.50 40.59 -35.24
N TRP A 10 15.41 39.86 -35.41
CA TRP A 10 14.23 40.36 -36.13
C TRP A 10 13.05 40.31 -35.16
N LEU A 11 12.60 41.49 -34.78
CA LEU A 11 11.33 41.73 -34.10
C LEU A 11 10.22 41.60 -35.14
N LEU A 12 9.27 40.69 -34.91
CA LEU A 12 7.91 40.85 -35.40
C LEU A 12 6.97 40.60 -34.22
N LEU A 13 6.28 41.67 -33.84
CA LEU A 13 5.19 41.69 -32.89
C LEU A 13 4.08 40.76 -33.38
N GLY A 14 3.71 39.80 -32.55
CA GLY A 14 2.45 39.08 -32.61
C GLY A 14 2.09 38.70 -31.19
N GLY A 15 1.21 39.48 -30.56
CA GLY A 15 0.73 39.19 -29.22
C GLY A 15 -0.02 37.87 -29.21
N LEU A 16 0.59 36.84 -28.60
CA LEU A 16 -0.16 35.75 -27.99
C LEU A 16 -0.08 35.98 -26.48
N TRP A 17 -1.19 36.46 -25.92
CA TRP A 17 -1.51 36.18 -24.53
C TRP A 17 -1.71 34.66 -24.43
N ALA A 18 -0.64 33.94 -24.11
CA ALA A 18 -0.77 32.63 -23.52
C ALA A 18 -1.35 32.85 -22.12
N VAL A 19 -2.67 32.81 -22.01
CA VAL A 19 -3.32 32.52 -20.76
C VAL A 19 -2.77 31.16 -20.33
N MET A 20 -1.82 31.15 -19.40
CA MET A 20 -1.56 29.95 -18.62
C MET A 20 -2.84 29.72 -17.82
N LEU A 21 -3.78 28.99 -18.43
CA LEU A 21 -4.76 28.25 -17.68
C LEU A 21 -3.93 27.26 -16.87
N THR A 22 -3.68 27.62 -15.61
CA THR A 22 -3.48 26.67 -14.54
C THR A 22 -4.72 25.78 -14.55
N GLY A 23 -4.68 24.75 -15.39
CA GLY A 23 -5.66 23.69 -15.36
C GLY A 23 -5.58 23.09 -13.98
N CYS A 24 -6.55 23.44 -13.13
CA CYS A 24 -6.97 22.56 -12.06
C CYS A 24 -7.45 21.29 -12.76
N GLY A 25 -6.51 20.39 -13.05
CA GLY A 25 -6.76 19.15 -13.75
C GLY A 25 -7.69 18.33 -12.87
N ASN A 26 -8.90 18.08 -13.38
CA ASN A 26 -9.96 17.27 -12.78
C ASN A 26 -9.43 16.25 -11.76
N SER A 27 -9.63 16.53 -10.47
CA SER A 27 -9.66 15.47 -9.47
C SER A 27 -10.72 14.44 -9.92
N SER A 28 -10.38 13.16 -9.81
CA SER A 28 -11.33 12.08 -10.09
C SER A 28 -12.56 12.24 -9.22
N LYS A 29 -13.75 12.30 -9.84
CA LYS A 29 -15.01 12.56 -9.12
C LYS A 29 -15.52 11.33 -8.36
N THR A 30 -14.98 10.15 -8.67
CA THR A 30 -15.35 8.86 -8.08
C THR A 30 -14.10 8.01 -7.79
N PRO A 31 -14.17 7.07 -6.82
CA PRO A 31 -13.07 6.12 -6.57
C PRO A 31 -12.66 5.33 -7.82
N GLN A 32 -13.61 4.95 -8.66
CA GLN A 32 -13.36 4.21 -9.90
C GLN A 32 -12.57 5.05 -10.93
N ASP A 33 -12.86 6.35 -11.04
CA ASP A 33 -12.07 7.26 -11.88
C ASP A 33 -10.65 7.42 -11.34
N ALA A 34 -10.48 7.47 -10.01
CA ALA A 34 -9.17 7.55 -9.36
C ALA A 34 -8.34 6.30 -9.68
N ILE A 35 -8.92 5.12 -9.45
CA ILE A 35 -8.31 3.81 -9.78
C ILE A 35 -7.87 3.77 -11.23
N LYS A 36 -8.75 4.13 -12.18
CA LYS A 36 -8.41 4.07 -13.61
C LYS A 36 -7.23 4.98 -13.96
N LYS A 37 -7.20 6.18 -13.38
CA LYS A 37 -6.14 7.16 -13.63
C LYS A 37 -4.81 6.70 -13.03
N THR A 38 -4.83 6.22 -11.78
CA THR A 38 -3.64 5.74 -11.09
C THR A 38 -3.11 4.44 -11.69
N ALA A 39 -3.97 3.50 -12.09
CA ALA A 39 -3.57 2.30 -12.82
C ALA A 39 -2.87 2.65 -14.15
N ALA A 40 -3.38 3.64 -14.90
CA ALA A 40 -2.75 4.09 -16.13
C ALA A 40 -1.39 4.74 -15.86
N TYR A 41 -1.29 5.58 -14.83
CA TYR A 41 -0.03 6.18 -14.40
C TYR A 41 1.01 5.11 -14.05
N GLU A 42 0.64 4.15 -13.19
CA GLU A 42 1.52 3.07 -12.75
C GLU A 42 1.98 2.18 -13.91
N MET A 43 1.09 1.82 -14.84
CA MET A 43 1.51 1.04 -16.01
C MET A 43 2.43 1.83 -16.97
N GLU A 44 2.31 3.16 -17.00
CA GLU A 44 3.18 4.04 -17.81
C GLU A 44 4.55 4.25 -17.16
N THR A 45 4.63 4.35 -15.83
CA THR A 45 5.88 4.60 -15.09
C THR A 45 6.60 3.31 -14.71
N VAL A 46 5.87 2.24 -14.44
CA VAL A 46 6.35 0.90 -14.06
C VAL A 46 6.08 -0.08 -15.20
N THR A 47 6.74 0.13 -16.34
CA THR A 47 6.49 -0.66 -17.57
C THR A 47 6.96 -2.12 -17.52
N SER A 48 7.86 -2.42 -16.58
CA SER A 48 8.46 -3.73 -16.34
C SER A 48 8.62 -3.93 -14.82
N PRO A 49 7.53 -4.27 -14.10
CA PRO A 49 7.56 -4.43 -12.65
C PRO A 49 8.63 -5.45 -12.23
N GLU A 50 9.48 -5.05 -11.29
CA GLU A 50 10.52 -5.90 -10.72
C GLU A 50 10.12 -6.39 -9.34
N SER A 51 10.78 -7.44 -8.83
CA SER A 51 10.69 -7.74 -7.41
C SER A 51 11.50 -6.70 -6.63
N ASN A 52 10.84 -5.63 -6.20
CA ASN A 52 11.45 -4.50 -5.49
C ASN A 52 10.39 -3.70 -4.72
N THR A 53 10.84 -2.92 -3.74
CA THR A 53 9.99 -2.11 -2.86
C THR A 53 9.26 -0.98 -3.57
N LEU A 54 9.83 -0.43 -4.65
CA LEU A 54 9.24 0.65 -5.45
C LEU A 54 9.06 0.17 -6.89
N GLY A 55 7.87 0.37 -7.47
CA GLY A 55 7.58 0.00 -8.86
C GLY A 55 7.63 -1.51 -9.10
N GLY A 56 7.01 -2.26 -8.20
CA GLY A 56 7.12 -3.71 -8.14
C GLY A 56 5.89 -4.37 -7.54
N GLU A 57 6.08 -5.05 -6.42
CA GLU A 57 5.06 -5.91 -5.81
C GLU A 57 3.78 -5.15 -5.41
N TRP A 58 3.92 -3.92 -4.91
CA TRP A 58 2.77 -3.09 -4.51
C TRP A 58 1.93 -2.65 -5.71
N THR A 59 2.59 -2.24 -6.79
CA THR A 59 1.93 -1.91 -8.05
C THR A 59 1.16 -3.12 -8.60
N VAL A 60 1.80 -4.30 -8.63
CA VAL A 60 1.19 -5.56 -9.08
C VAL A 60 -0.02 -5.92 -8.23
N LEU A 61 0.11 -5.86 -6.90
CA LEU A 61 -0.97 -6.11 -5.95
C LEU A 61 -2.16 -5.17 -6.18
N ALA A 62 -1.91 -3.86 -6.22
CA ALA A 62 -2.96 -2.86 -6.39
C ALA A 62 -3.67 -3.02 -7.75
N LEU A 63 -2.93 -3.24 -8.84
CA LEU A 63 -3.50 -3.52 -10.15
C LEU A 63 -4.42 -4.75 -10.10
N ALA A 64 -3.94 -5.86 -9.54
CA ALA A 64 -4.68 -7.12 -9.47
C ALA A 64 -5.95 -7.03 -8.62
N ARG A 65 -5.93 -6.20 -7.58
CA ARG A 65 -7.04 -6.09 -6.63
C ARG A 65 -7.99 -4.91 -6.89
N SER A 66 -7.62 -3.96 -7.76
CA SER A 66 -8.40 -2.74 -8.03
C SER A 66 -9.55 -2.90 -9.03
N GLY A 67 -9.57 -3.99 -9.81
CA GLY A 67 -10.51 -4.16 -10.93
C GLY A 67 -10.19 -3.29 -12.15
N ALA A 68 -9.05 -2.60 -12.17
CA ALA A 68 -8.58 -1.87 -13.34
C ALA A 68 -8.26 -2.82 -14.50
N LYS A 69 -8.40 -2.33 -15.74
CA LYS A 69 -7.94 -3.07 -16.91
C LYS A 69 -6.41 -2.98 -16.97
N VAL A 70 -5.76 -4.12 -17.04
CA VAL A 70 -4.30 -4.26 -17.11
C VAL A 70 -3.89 -4.74 -18.50
N GLU A 71 -2.70 -4.34 -18.96
CA GLU A 71 -2.13 -4.85 -20.21
C GLU A 71 -1.89 -6.36 -20.11
N ASP A 72 -2.24 -7.12 -21.16
CA ASP A 72 -2.25 -8.60 -21.14
C ASP A 72 -0.95 -9.23 -20.62
N ASN A 73 0.21 -8.62 -20.89
CA ASN A 73 1.52 -9.16 -20.52
C ASN A 73 2.15 -8.53 -19.26
N TYR A 74 1.43 -7.68 -18.54
CA TYR A 74 2.00 -6.94 -17.42
C TYR A 74 2.46 -7.86 -16.27
N TYR A 75 1.60 -8.79 -15.86
CA TYR A 75 1.92 -9.76 -14.81
C TYR A 75 2.92 -10.83 -15.26
N GLU A 76 2.93 -11.16 -16.55
CA GLU A 76 3.91 -12.07 -17.14
C GLU A 76 5.33 -11.47 -17.09
N LYS A 77 5.47 -10.15 -17.30
CA LYS A 77 6.74 -9.42 -17.09
C LYS A 77 7.18 -9.49 -15.63
N TYR A 78 6.28 -9.24 -14.69
CA TYR A 78 6.58 -9.36 -13.25
C TYR A 78 7.09 -10.76 -12.91
N ARG A 79 6.35 -11.80 -13.31
CA ARG A 79 6.73 -13.20 -13.08
C ARG A 79 8.10 -13.50 -13.66
N ALA A 80 8.35 -13.12 -14.91
CA ALA A 80 9.64 -13.35 -15.55
C ALA A 80 10.81 -12.65 -14.82
N ASN A 81 10.59 -11.41 -14.33
CA ASN A 81 11.59 -10.67 -13.57
C ASN A 81 11.84 -11.30 -12.19
N LEU A 82 10.79 -11.73 -11.49
CA LEU A 82 10.91 -12.42 -10.20
C LEU A 82 11.61 -13.77 -10.38
N GLU A 83 11.20 -14.60 -11.33
CA GLU A 83 11.85 -15.89 -11.61
C GLU A 83 13.33 -15.70 -11.96
N LYS A 84 13.67 -14.68 -12.76
CA LYS A 84 15.06 -14.36 -13.09
C LYS A 84 15.84 -14.03 -11.81
N ARG A 85 15.32 -13.14 -10.97
CA ARG A 85 15.95 -12.77 -9.69
C ARG A 85 16.14 -13.99 -8.79
N VAL A 86 15.10 -14.80 -8.62
CA VAL A 86 15.14 -16.02 -7.79
C VAL A 86 16.18 -17.01 -8.30
N LYS A 87 16.28 -17.24 -9.62
CA LYS A 87 17.33 -18.10 -10.21
C LYS A 87 18.73 -17.54 -9.99
N GLU A 88 18.93 -16.24 -10.22
CA GLU A 88 20.23 -15.58 -10.07
C GLU A 88 20.70 -15.54 -8.61
N GLN A 89 19.76 -15.57 -7.66
CA GLN A 89 20.03 -15.54 -6.22
C GLN A 89 19.85 -16.91 -5.54
N GLU A 90 19.71 -17.99 -6.31
CA GLU A 90 19.55 -19.36 -5.80
C GLU A 90 18.43 -19.51 -4.74
N GLY A 91 17.31 -18.80 -4.93
CA GLY A 91 16.18 -18.80 -4.00
C GLY A 91 16.23 -17.75 -2.90
N VAL A 92 17.35 -17.05 -2.72
CA VAL A 92 17.55 -16.09 -1.62
C VAL A 92 17.22 -14.67 -2.06
N LEU A 93 15.99 -14.21 -1.82
CA LEU A 93 15.62 -12.81 -2.11
C LEU A 93 16.38 -11.82 -1.23
N SER A 94 16.55 -12.15 0.05
CA SER A 94 17.29 -11.31 0.99
C SER A 94 17.81 -12.12 2.18
N ASP A 95 19.00 -11.77 2.66
CA ASP A 95 19.60 -12.34 3.88
C ASP A 95 19.04 -11.72 5.16
N ASN A 96 18.43 -10.54 5.08
CA ASN A 96 18.02 -9.77 6.27
C ASN A 96 16.69 -8.99 6.14
N ARG A 97 16.06 -8.97 4.95
CA ARG A 97 14.77 -8.31 4.73
C ARG A 97 13.71 -9.32 4.31
N TYR A 98 13.16 -10.06 5.27
CA TYR A 98 12.21 -11.13 4.94
C TYR A 98 10.84 -10.60 4.48
N THR A 99 10.58 -9.30 4.68
CA THR A 99 9.46 -8.64 4.02
C THR A 99 9.52 -8.73 2.49
N GLU A 100 10.71 -8.94 1.89
CA GLU A 100 10.82 -9.15 0.44
C GLU A 100 10.12 -10.45 0.00
N TYR A 101 10.24 -11.54 0.77
CA TYR A 101 9.48 -12.77 0.51
C TYR A 101 7.99 -12.55 0.70
N SER A 102 7.60 -11.88 1.80
CA SER A 102 6.18 -11.62 2.07
C SER A 102 5.52 -10.81 0.96
N ARG A 103 6.19 -9.76 0.44
CA ARG A 103 5.68 -8.96 -0.68
C ARG A 103 5.57 -9.78 -1.97
N ALA A 104 6.58 -10.58 -2.29
CA ALA A 104 6.54 -11.44 -3.47
C ALA A 104 5.39 -12.46 -3.38
N ILE A 105 5.20 -13.09 -2.21
CA ILE A 105 4.08 -14.02 -1.97
C ILE A 105 2.74 -13.31 -2.15
N LEU A 106 2.56 -12.12 -1.57
CA LEU A 106 1.32 -11.35 -1.71
C LEU A 106 1.04 -10.96 -3.16
N ALA A 107 2.04 -10.50 -3.90
CA ALA A 107 1.89 -10.13 -5.31
C ALA A 107 1.56 -11.34 -6.20
N LEU A 108 2.26 -12.47 -6.02
CA LEU A 108 1.98 -13.72 -6.72
C LEU A 108 0.57 -14.23 -6.43
N THR A 109 0.18 -14.23 -5.15
CA THR A 109 -1.16 -14.63 -4.73
C THR A 109 -2.22 -13.76 -5.39
N ALA A 110 -2.00 -12.45 -5.46
CA ALA A 110 -2.93 -11.50 -6.04
C ALA A 110 -3.19 -11.75 -7.53
N ILE A 111 -2.17 -12.21 -8.27
CA ILE A 111 -2.27 -12.56 -9.69
C ILE A 111 -2.63 -14.03 -9.95
N GLY A 112 -2.85 -14.82 -8.89
CA GLY A 112 -3.26 -16.22 -8.97
C GLY A 112 -2.12 -17.22 -9.20
N ASP A 113 -0.87 -16.83 -8.91
CA ASP A 113 0.30 -17.69 -9.06
C ASP A 113 0.70 -18.39 -7.76
N ASP A 114 1.34 -19.55 -7.89
CA ASP A 114 1.83 -20.34 -6.77
C ASP A 114 3.21 -19.85 -6.30
N SER A 115 3.28 -19.31 -5.08
CA SER A 115 4.52 -18.86 -4.46
C SER A 115 5.43 -20.00 -3.96
N LYS A 116 4.96 -21.25 -4.01
CA LYS A 116 5.72 -22.45 -3.65
C LYS A 116 6.55 -23.02 -4.80
N ASP A 117 6.33 -22.56 -6.02
CA ASP A 117 7.13 -22.93 -7.18
C ASP A 117 7.45 -21.71 -8.06
N VAL A 118 8.39 -20.91 -7.58
CA VAL A 118 8.96 -19.80 -8.35
C VAL A 118 10.34 -20.24 -8.81
N ALA A 119 10.45 -20.58 -10.10
CA ALA A 119 11.70 -21.08 -10.67
C ALA A 119 12.29 -22.33 -9.97
N GLY A 120 11.45 -23.20 -9.41
CA GLY A 120 11.88 -24.37 -8.64
C GLY A 120 12.19 -24.09 -7.15
N TYR A 121 11.90 -22.88 -6.66
CA TYR A 121 12.07 -22.49 -5.26
C TYR A 121 10.73 -22.18 -4.61
N ASP A 122 10.60 -22.60 -3.35
CA ASP A 122 9.45 -22.31 -2.51
C ASP A 122 9.76 -21.07 -1.66
N LEU A 123 9.15 -19.93 -2.01
CA LEU A 123 9.38 -18.67 -1.32
C LEU A 123 8.73 -18.63 0.07
N THR A 124 7.74 -19.49 0.32
CA THR A 124 7.03 -19.53 1.61
C THR A 124 7.89 -20.10 2.73
N LYS A 125 8.89 -20.93 2.40
CA LYS A 125 9.84 -21.49 3.38
C LYS A 125 10.64 -20.44 4.13
N ALA A 126 10.91 -19.29 3.53
CA ALA A 126 11.58 -18.20 4.23
C ALA A 126 10.77 -17.71 5.44
N LEU A 127 9.43 -17.82 5.40
CA LEU A 127 8.56 -17.42 6.50
C LEU A 127 8.54 -18.45 7.65
N GLU A 128 9.10 -19.66 7.47
CA GLU A 128 9.26 -20.65 8.53
C GLU A 128 10.41 -20.28 9.50
N ASP A 129 11.36 -19.45 9.07
CA ASP A 129 12.44 -18.93 9.92
C ASP A 129 11.91 -17.76 10.77
N TYR A 130 11.11 -18.13 11.77
CA TYR A 130 10.46 -17.20 12.69
C TYR A 130 11.43 -16.19 13.31
N ASP A 131 12.58 -16.66 13.83
CA ASP A 131 13.53 -15.81 14.53
C ASP A 131 14.08 -14.71 13.61
N THR A 132 14.42 -15.07 12.37
CA THR A 132 14.91 -14.09 11.39
C THR A 132 13.80 -13.14 10.94
N VAL A 133 12.56 -13.61 10.77
CA VAL A 133 11.42 -12.75 10.43
C VAL A 133 11.18 -11.71 11.52
N VAL A 134 11.05 -12.13 12.79
CA VAL A 134 10.76 -11.21 13.91
C VAL A 134 11.96 -10.34 14.30
N SER A 135 13.18 -10.67 13.88
CA SER A 135 14.36 -9.81 14.07
C SER A 135 14.23 -8.45 13.38
N GLN A 136 13.36 -8.33 12.38
CA GLN A 136 13.00 -7.05 11.73
C GLN A 136 11.94 -6.26 12.52
N GLY A 137 11.56 -6.75 13.70
CA GLY A 137 10.53 -6.19 14.54
C GLY A 137 9.12 -6.52 14.03
N LEU A 138 8.16 -5.76 14.56
CA LEU A 138 6.73 -5.95 14.30
C LEU A 138 6.38 -6.01 12.81
N ASN A 139 7.03 -5.17 11.99
CA ASN A 139 6.77 -5.09 10.57
C ASN A 139 7.06 -6.41 9.83
N GLY A 140 8.10 -7.15 10.24
CA GLY A 140 8.40 -8.47 9.68
C GLY A 140 7.29 -9.46 9.95
N ALA A 141 6.82 -9.53 11.21
CA ALA A 141 5.74 -10.42 11.62
C ALA A 141 4.40 -10.10 10.93
N VAL A 142 4.04 -8.80 10.84
CA VAL A 142 2.81 -8.34 10.18
C VAL A 142 2.77 -8.79 8.71
N PHE A 143 3.85 -8.58 7.96
CA PHE A 143 3.90 -8.98 6.56
C PHE A 143 3.93 -10.50 6.38
N ALA A 144 4.63 -11.24 7.24
CA ALA A 144 4.62 -12.70 7.21
C ALA A 144 3.21 -13.26 7.45
N LEU A 145 2.49 -12.73 8.45
CA LEU A 145 1.13 -13.17 8.76
C LEU A 145 0.14 -12.84 7.64
N LEU A 146 0.27 -11.66 7.01
CA LEU A 146 -0.51 -11.32 5.81
C LEU A 146 -0.26 -12.32 4.68
N ALA A 147 1.01 -12.61 4.38
CA ALA A 147 1.38 -13.50 3.29
C ALA A 147 0.90 -14.94 3.53
N LEU A 148 1.04 -15.46 4.75
CA LEU A 148 0.62 -16.82 5.10
C LEU A 148 -0.89 -17.02 5.03
N ASN A 149 -1.68 -15.96 5.26
CA ASN A 149 -3.14 -16.03 5.29
C ASN A 149 -3.83 -15.55 4.01
N ALA A 150 -3.08 -15.11 2.99
CA ALA A 150 -3.64 -14.40 1.84
C ALA A 150 -4.67 -15.21 1.03
N ASP A 151 -4.51 -16.53 0.87
CA ASP A 151 -5.34 -17.37 -0.02
C ASP A 151 -6.06 -18.54 0.68
N ARG A 152 -6.09 -18.54 2.01
CA ARG A 152 -6.61 -19.65 2.82
C ARG A 152 -7.65 -19.22 3.84
N LEU A 153 -8.54 -20.17 4.15
CA LEU A 153 -9.59 -20.00 5.17
C LEU A 153 -9.23 -20.63 6.52
N ASP A 154 -8.33 -21.62 6.51
CA ASP A 154 -7.80 -22.24 7.73
C ASP A 154 -6.58 -21.44 8.18
N VAL A 155 -6.72 -20.74 9.30
CA VAL A 155 -5.68 -19.83 9.83
C VAL A 155 -5.09 -20.31 11.15
N ASP A 156 -5.49 -21.49 11.63
CA ASP A 156 -5.10 -22.02 12.94
C ASP A 156 -3.77 -22.81 12.92
N GLY A 157 -2.93 -22.54 11.93
CA GLY A 157 -1.63 -23.18 11.80
C GLY A 157 -0.64 -22.75 12.90
N PRO A 158 0.29 -23.62 13.34
CA PRO A 158 1.22 -23.30 14.43
C PRO A 158 2.10 -22.07 14.17
N LEU A 159 2.54 -21.89 12.92
CA LEU A 159 3.40 -20.78 12.53
C LEU A 159 2.64 -19.45 12.56
N GLU A 160 1.41 -19.45 12.05
CA GLU A 160 0.57 -18.26 12.04
C GLU A 160 0.12 -17.86 13.43
N LYS A 161 -0.16 -18.85 14.30
CA LYS A 161 -0.36 -18.60 15.73
C LYS A 161 0.87 -17.95 16.36
N GLN A 162 2.08 -18.42 16.04
CA GLN A 162 3.31 -17.86 16.58
C GLN A 162 3.49 -16.38 16.20
N TYR A 163 3.23 -16.03 14.94
CA TYR A 163 3.24 -14.63 14.49
C TYR A 163 2.11 -13.80 15.08
N LEU A 164 0.90 -14.35 15.18
CA LEU A 164 -0.24 -13.68 15.82
C LEU A 164 0.07 -13.32 17.27
N ASP A 165 0.54 -14.29 18.06
CA ASP A 165 0.89 -14.09 19.46
C ASP A 165 1.97 -13.00 19.58
N PHE A 166 3.02 -13.05 18.75
CA PHE A 166 4.06 -12.02 18.72
C PHE A 166 3.49 -10.64 18.44
N ILE A 167 2.59 -10.50 17.46
CA ILE A 167 1.98 -9.21 17.11
C ILE A 167 1.15 -8.69 18.27
N LEU A 168 0.28 -9.51 18.86
CA LEU A 168 -0.57 -9.10 19.99
C LEU A 168 0.25 -8.68 21.22
N GLU A 169 1.38 -9.35 21.49
CA GLU A 169 2.31 -8.95 22.56
C GLU A 169 2.94 -7.56 22.36
N LYS A 170 2.89 -7.00 21.14
CA LYS A 170 3.41 -5.65 20.83
C LYS A 170 2.35 -4.56 20.94
N GLU A 171 1.10 -4.88 21.25
CA GLU A 171 0.05 -3.88 21.46
C GLU A 171 0.47 -2.92 22.59
N LYS A 172 0.28 -1.62 22.37
CA LYS A 172 0.58 -0.59 23.37
C LYS A 172 -0.54 -0.49 24.40
N PRO A 173 -0.27 -0.02 25.64
CA PRO A 173 -1.27 0.03 26.71
C PRO A 173 -2.57 0.77 26.34
N GLU A 174 -2.46 1.83 25.55
CA GLU A 174 -3.60 2.64 25.07
C GLU A 174 -4.17 2.16 23.73
N GLY A 175 -3.77 0.97 23.28
CA GLY A 175 -4.07 0.43 21.95
C GLY A 175 -3.08 0.88 20.88
N GLY A 176 -3.17 0.20 19.74
CA GLY A 176 -2.30 0.45 18.59
C GLY A 176 -0.90 -0.14 18.76
N PHE A 177 -0.05 0.15 17.77
CA PHE A 177 1.24 -0.50 17.58
C PHE A 177 2.30 0.51 17.14
N SER A 178 3.58 0.17 17.32
CA SER A 178 4.68 0.99 16.84
C SER A 178 5.78 0.18 16.18
N LEU A 179 6.51 0.78 15.24
CA LEU A 179 7.64 0.09 14.59
C LEU A 179 8.75 -0.28 15.59
N SER A 180 9.06 0.64 16.52
CA SER A 180 10.05 0.41 17.56
C SER A 180 9.41 -0.24 18.78
N ASP A 181 9.97 -1.35 19.23
CA ASP A 181 9.58 -1.99 20.49
C ASP A 181 9.73 -1.05 21.70
N GLN A 182 10.69 -0.12 21.64
CA GLN A 182 11.01 0.81 22.73
C GLN A 182 10.16 2.08 22.71
N ALA A 183 9.28 2.26 21.72
CA ALA A 183 8.40 3.42 21.70
C ALA A 183 7.27 3.26 22.73
N ASP A 184 7.06 4.30 23.52
CA ASP A 184 5.98 4.35 24.52
C ASP A 184 4.60 4.57 23.89
N THR A 185 4.55 5.08 22.66
CA THR A 185 3.32 5.45 21.95
C THR A 185 3.20 4.71 20.63
N ALA A 186 1.96 4.36 20.26
CA ALA A 186 1.64 3.82 18.95
C ALA A 186 1.85 4.84 17.82
N ASP A 187 2.04 4.36 16.60
CA ASP A 187 2.11 5.14 15.37
C ASP A 187 1.01 4.70 14.39
N VAL A 188 0.52 5.65 13.59
CA VAL A 188 -0.66 5.47 12.73
C VAL A 188 -0.42 4.40 11.67
N ASP A 189 0.73 4.44 11.00
CA ASP A 189 1.05 3.57 9.87
C ASP A 189 1.13 2.11 10.33
N ILE A 190 1.94 1.85 11.36
CA ILE A 190 2.14 0.49 11.88
C ILE A 190 0.89 -0.01 12.58
N THR A 191 0.13 0.85 13.25
CA THR A 191 -1.17 0.46 13.80
C THR A 191 -2.10 -0.01 12.69
N ALA A 192 -2.28 0.76 11.62
CA ALA A 192 -3.14 0.38 10.52
C ALA A 192 -2.68 -0.90 9.80
N MET A 193 -1.36 -1.07 9.61
CA MET A 193 -0.79 -2.29 9.02
C MET A 193 -1.00 -3.52 9.91
N ALA A 194 -0.74 -3.40 11.21
CA ALA A 194 -0.96 -4.47 12.17
C ALA A 194 -2.45 -4.84 12.26
N LEU A 195 -3.35 -3.86 12.31
CA LEU A 195 -4.78 -4.12 12.26
C LEU A 195 -5.19 -4.88 11.00
N THR A 196 -4.66 -4.51 9.84
CA THR A 196 -5.00 -5.17 8.58
C THR A 196 -4.66 -6.67 8.60
N CYS A 197 -3.55 -7.08 9.22
CA CYS A 197 -3.16 -8.50 9.27
C CYS A 197 -4.01 -9.35 10.23
N LEU A 198 -4.74 -8.72 11.15
CA LEU A 198 -5.57 -9.41 12.14
C LEU A 198 -6.95 -9.82 11.60
N GLU A 199 -7.31 -9.41 10.37
CA GLU A 199 -8.63 -9.68 9.75
C GLU A 199 -9.10 -11.14 9.90
N PRO A 200 -8.26 -12.17 9.65
CA PRO A 200 -8.73 -13.56 9.70
C PRO A 200 -9.13 -14.01 11.11
N TYR A 201 -8.64 -13.32 12.14
CA TYR A 201 -8.81 -13.69 13.55
C TYR A 201 -9.84 -12.81 14.27
N GLN A 202 -10.55 -11.93 13.57
CA GLN A 202 -11.48 -10.94 14.15
C GLN A 202 -12.67 -11.53 14.95
N GLN A 203 -12.88 -12.85 14.90
CA GLN A 203 -13.87 -13.56 15.71
C GLN A 203 -13.32 -14.00 17.08
N ASP A 204 -12.00 -14.06 17.24
CA ASP A 204 -11.37 -14.21 18.54
C ASP A 204 -11.62 -12.97 19.38
N LYS A 205 -12.02 -13.17 20.64
CA LYS A 205 -12.43 -12.08 21.52
C LYS A 205 -11.28 -11.11 21.80
N ASP A 206 -10.08 -11.64 22.05
CA ASP A 206 -8.93 -10.82 22.45
C ASP A 206 -8.42 -10.04 21.23
N VAL A 207 -8.37 -10.70 20.06
CA VAL A 207 -8.03 -10.01 18.79
C VAL A 207 -9.05 -8.93 18.45
N LYS A 208 -10.34 -9.22 18.63
CA LYS A 208 -11.41 -8.23 18.40
C LYS A 208 -11.24 -7.00 19.29
N GLU A 209 -10.89 -7.18 20.56
CA GLU A 209 -10.63 -6.07 21.48
C GLU A 209 -9.43 -5.22 21.01
N THR A 210 -8.33 -5.87 20.58
CA THR A 210 -7.17 -5.18 19.98
C THR A 210 -7.56 -4.41 18.72
N ILE A 211 -8.42 -4.98 17.85
CA ILE A 211 -8.92 -4.31 16.64
C ILE A 211 -9.72 -3.05 17.00
N GLU A 212 -10.67 -3.15 17.94
CA GLU A 212 -11.52 -2.05 18.36
C GLU A 212 -10.71 -0.90 18.99
N LYS A 213 -9.72 -1.23 19.83
CA LYS A 213 -8.77 -0.26 20.40
C LYS A 213 -7.93 0.41 19.33
N GLY A 214 -7.38 -0.35 18.39
CA GLY A 214 -6.58 0.21 17.30
C GLY A 214 -7.39 1.14 16.39
N ILE A 215 -8.64 0.78 16.04
CA ILE A 215 -9.51 1.69 15.25
C ILE A 215 -9.82 2.97 16.04
N THR A 216 -10.04 2.86 17.35
CA THR A 216 -10.22 4.04 18.21
C THR A 216 -8.98 4.92 18.21
N PHE A 217 -7.79 4.33 18.37
CA PHE A 217 -6.52 5.03 18.27
C PHE A 217 -6.37 5.78 16.93
N LEU A 218 -6.68 5.14 15.80
CA LEU A 218 -6.61 5.77 14.47
C LEU A 218 -7.58 6.96 14.34
N ALA A 219 -8.75 6.91 14.98
CA ALA A 219 -9.68 8.03 14.99
C ALA A 219 -9.18 9.20 15.85
N ASP A 220 -8.63 8.89 17.03
CA ASP A 220 -8.15 9.87 18.00
C ASP A 220 -6.84 10.54 17.54
N ALA A 221 -6.01 9.82 16.79
CA ALA A 221 -4.78 10.34 16.21
C ALA A 221 -5.01 11.28 15.00
N GLN A 222 -6.23 11.35 14.46
CA GLN A 222 -6.53 12.18 13.30
C GLN A 222 -6.46 13.67 13.67
N ASP A 223 -5.66 14.43 12.90
CA ASP A 223 -5.50 15.86 13.10
C ASP A 223 -6.81 16.63 12.86
N LYS A 224 -6.86 17.88 13.36
CA LYS A 224 -8.01 18.77 13.17
C LYS A 224 -8.40 19.00 11.71
N ASP A 225 -7.43 18.94 10.80
CA ASP A 225 -7.65 19.06 9.36
C ASP A 225 -7.91 17.73 8.66
N GLY A 226 -8.11 16.64 9.40
CA GLY A 226 -8.48 15.32 8.86
C GLY A 226 -7.33 14.48 8.34
N GLY A 227 -6.09 14.99 8.35
CA GLY A 227 -4.89 14.21 8.04
C GLY A 227 -4.28 13.52 9.27
N TYR A 228 -3.07 13.01 9.10
CA TYR A 228 -2.25 12.45 10.17
C TYR A 228 -0.86 13.07 10.13
N THR A 229 -0.32 13.46 11.28
CA THR A 229 1.08 13.87 11.41
C THR A 229 1.90 12.73 12.00
N ALA A 230 2.77 12.13 11.20
CA ALA A 230 3.74 11.14 11.65
C ALA A 230 5.16 11.69 11.45
N TYR A 231 6.01 11.57 12.47
CA TYR A 231 7.41 12.04 12.43
C TYR A 231 7.60 13.49 11.93
N GLY A 232 6.61 14.36 12.17
CA GLY A 232 6.63 15.78 11.78
C GLY A 232 6.10 16.10 10.38
N THR A 233 5.65 15.10 9.62
CA THR A 233 5.13 15.28 8.26
C THR A 233 3.69 14.76 8.15
N LYS A 234 2.87 15.46 7.35
CA LYS A 234 1.54 15.03 6.97
C LYS A 234 1.59 14.36 5.61
N SER A 235 1.56 13.03 5.61
CA SER A 235 1.77 12.24 4.41
C SER A 235 0.48 11.61 3.89
N SER A 236 0.46 11.31 2.59
CA SER A 236 -0.63 10.54 1.96
C SER A 236 -0.65 9.09 2.46
N GLU A 237 0.52 8.58 2.85
CA GLU A 237 0.78 7.20 3.22
C GLU A 237 0.04 6.83 4.51
N SER A 238 0.06 7.70 5.52
CA SER A 238 -0.69 7.46 6.77
C SER A 238 -2.20 7.41 6.56
N ILE A 239 -2.72 8.26 5.67
CA ILE A 239 -4.13 8.21 5.27
C ILE A 239 -4.40 6.90 4.52
N SER A 240 -3.50 6.51 3.62
CA SER A 240 -3.63 5.30 2.80
C SER A 240 -3.68 4.03 3.65
N GLN A 241 -2.76 3.85 4.60
CA GLN A 241 -2.77 2.71 5.51
C GLN A 241 -4.06 2.68 6.34
N THR A 242 -4.51 3.83 6.85
CA THR A 242 -5.76 3.92 7.61
C THR A 242 -6.96 3.52 6.76
N VAL A 243 -7.04 3.99 5.51
CA VAL A 243 -8.12 3.61 4.59
C VAL A 243 -8.12 2.10 4.32
N ILE A 244 -6.95 1.46 4.16
CA ILE A 244 -6.83 0.01 3.99
C ILE A 244 -7.37 -0.72 5.24
N ALA A 245 -6.93 -0.31 6.44
CA ALA A 245 -7.36 -0.92 7.70
C ALA A 245 -8.88 -0.79 7.90
N LEU A 246 -9.45 0.41 7.69
CA LEU A 246 -10.89 0.62 7.83
C LEU A 246 -11.70 -0.19 6.82
N SER A 247 -11.25 -0.25 5.56
CA SER A 247 -11.90 -1.03 4.52
C SER A 247 -11.92 -2.52 4.83
N THR A 248 -10.85 -3.02 5.47
CA THR A 248 -10.74 -4.41 5.92
C THR A 248 -11.85 -4.79 6.92
N TYR A 249 -12.27 -3.85 7.77
CA TYR A 249 -13.29 -4.09 8.80
C TYR A 249 -14.68 -3.55 8.45
N GLY A 250 -14.93 -3.27 7.16
CA GLY A 250 -16.25 -2.80 6.74
C GLY A 250 -16.57 -1.35 7.15
N VAL A 251 -15.59 -0.59 7.61
CA VAL A 251 -15.77 0.80 8.06
C VAL A 251 -15.56 1.73 6.87
N ASP A 252 -16.63 2.43 6.48
CA ASP A 252 -16.57 3.42 5.41
C ASP A 252 -15.76 4.64 5.85
N CYS A 253 -14.58 4.81 5.27
CA CYS A 253 -13.63 5.87 5.61
C CYS A 253 -14.12 7.29 5.27
N ASN A 254 -15.19 7.42 4.50
CA ASN A 254 -15.82 8.69 4.12
C ASN A 254 -17.13 8.98 4.83
N GLU A 255 -17.81 7.95 5.35
CA GLU A 255 -19.09 8.10 6.06
C GLU A 255 -19.01 7.93 7.58
N ASP A 256 -18.03 7.19 8.12
CA ASP A 256 -17.87 7.05 9.57
C ASP A 256 -17.52 8.38 10.23
N SER A 257 -18.37 8.84 11.15
CA SER A 257 -18.24 10.13 11.82
C SER A 257 -16.93 10.30 12.62
N ARG A 258 -16.30 9.20 13.05
CA ARG A 258 -15.03 9.23 13.78
C ARG A 258 -13.89 9.78 12.91
N PHE A 259 -13.97 9.53 11.60
CA PHE A 259 -12.93 9.85 10.62
C PHE A 259 -13.26 11.07 9.74
N LYS A 260 -14.34 11.80 10.05
CA LYS A 260 -14.75 13.01 9.31
C LYS A 260 -14.33 14.28 10.04
N LYS A 261 -13.60 15.16 9.34
CA LYS A 261 -13.25 16.52 9.80
C LYS A 261 -13.61 17.54 8.73
N ASP A 262 -14.32 18.60 9.13
CA ASP A 262 -14.83 19.65 8.24
C ASP A 262 -15.68 19.11 7.06
N GLY A 263 -16.48 18.08 7.32
CA GLY A 263 -17.36 17.46 6.31
C GLY A 263 -16.66 16.58 5.28
N LYS A 264 -15.33 16.38 5.41
CA LYS A 264 -14.53 15.50 4.57
C LYS A 264 -14.11 14.25 5.33
N GLY A 265 -14.20 13.09 4.69
CA GLY A 265 -13.61 11.86 5.22
C GLY A 265 -12.22 11.58 4.66
N LEU A 266 -11.67 10.40 4.97
CA LEU A 266 -10.28 10.08 4.64
C LEU A 266 -10.03 9.91 3.13
N TYR A 267 -10.99 9.37 2.37
CA TYR A 267 -10.86 9.33 0.91
C TYR A 267 -10.80 10.76 0.34
N ASP A 268 -11.67 11.66 0.81
CA ASP A 268 -11.64 13.06 0.35
C ASP A 268 -10.28 13.72 0.65
N ARG A 269 -9.69 13.41 1.82
CA ARG A 269 -8.38 13.91 2.22
C ARG A 269 -7.26 13.29 1.39
N LEU A 270 -7.29 12.00 1.12
CA LEU A 270 -6.31 11.32 0.26
C LEU A 270 -6.29 11.92 -1.14
N MET A 271 -7.45 12.27 -1.70
CA MET A 271 -7.54 12.87 -3.03
C MET A 271 -6.89 14.26 -3.13
N GLU A 272 -6.64 14.95 -2.01
CA GLU A 272 -5.88 16.22 -1.99
C GLU A 272 -4.39 16.03 -2.33
N PHE A 273 -3.89 14.79 -2.25
CA PHE A 273 -2.52 14.41 -2.62
C PHE A 273 -2.41 13.92 -4.06
N SER A 274 -3.52 13.71 -4.76
CA SER A 274 -3.51 13.26 -6.16
C SER A 274 -2.87 14.30 -7.08
N THR A 275 -2.06 13.83 -8.02
CA THR A 275 -1.36 14.68 -8.98
C THR A 275 -2.07 14.69 -10.34
N GLY A 276 -1.75 15.71 -11.16
CA GLY A 276 -2.40 15.93 -12.45
C GLY A 276 -2.23 14.78 -13.44
N ASP A 277 -1.14 14.04 -13.34
CA ASP A 277 -0.76 12.87 -14.15
C ASP A 277 -1.36 11.55 -13.67
N GLY A 278 -1.87 11.46 -12.43
CA GLY A 278 -2.53 10.25 -11.91
C GLY A 278 -1.82 9.58 -10.74
N GLY A 279 -0.60 10.03 -10.41
CA GLY A 279 0.09 9.61 -9.21
C GLY A 279 -0.45 10.28 -7.94
N PHE A 280 0.27 10.05 -6.83
CA PHE A 280 0.05 10.72 -5.55
C PHE A 280 1.36 11.27 -5.01
N ALA A 281 1.30 12.45 -4.40
CA ALA A 281 2.44 13.08 -3.77
C ALA A 281 2.56 12.68 -2.30
N HIS A 282 3.79 12.62 -1.77
CA HIS A 282 4.04 12.41 -0.35
C HIS A 282 3.39 13.51 0.52
N ILE A 283 3.52 14.78 0.11
CA ILE A 283 2.90 15.94 0.77
C ILE A 283 1.98 16.70 -0.18
N PRO A 284 0.98 17.44 0.33
CA PRO A 284 0.05 18.16 -0.54
C PRO A 284 0.76 19.12 -1.50
N LYS A 285 0.31 19.14 -2.76
CA LYS A 285 0.89 19.96 -3.85
C LYS A 285 2.35 19.60 -4.22
N GLY A 286 2.83 18.41 -3.84
CA GLY A 286 4.07 17.85 -4.34
C GLY A 286 3.94 17.26 -5.74
N GLU A 287 5.06 16.74 -6.25
CA GLU A 287 5.09 15.86 -7.43
C GLU A 287 4.73 14.43 -7.03
N ALA A 288 4.40 13.59 -8.01
CA ALA A 288 4.09 12.19 -7.76
C ALA A 288 5.32 11.49 -7.15
N ASP A 289 5.11 10.82 -6.02
CA ASP A 289 6.11 10.01 -5.34
C ASP A 289 5.75 8.53 -5.51
N PRO A 290 6.71 7.65 -5.89
CA PRO A 290 6.40 6.25 -6.14
C PRO A 290 5.79 5.51 -4.94
N LEU A 291 6.29 5.75 -3.73
CA LEU A 291 5.78 5.06 -2.54
C LEU A 291 4.39 5.58 -2.15
N ALA A 292 4.22 6.90 -2.21
CA ALA A 292 2.93 7.53 -1.99
C ALA A 292 1.88 7.00 -3.01
N THR A 293 2.28 6.86 -4.27
CA THR A 293 1.40 6.34 -5.33
C THR A 293 1.04 4.88 -5.11
N ASP A 294 2.01 4.01 -4.83
CA ASP A 294 1.78 2.60 -4.54
C ASP A 294 0.80 2.41 -3.35
N GLN A 295 1.01 3.15 -2.25
CA GLN A 295 0.16 3.05 -1.07
C GLN A 295 -1.23 3.64 -1.29
N ALA A 296 -1.32 4.80 -1.93
CA ALA A 296 -2.59 5.41 -2.29
C ALA A 296 -3.38 4.51 -3.23
N PHE A 297 -2.71 3.83 -4.17
CA PHE A 297 -3.38 2.92 -5.08
C PHE A 297 -3.91 1.67 -4.36
N CYS A 298 -3.13 1.10 -3.44
CA CYS A 298 -3.61 0.04 -2.54
C CYS A 298 -4.83 0.49 -1.73
N ALA A 299 -4.83 1.72 -1.21
CA ALA A 299 -5.96 2.29 -0.47
C ALA A 299 -7.21 2.51 -1.34
N LEU A 300 -7.04 3.01 -2.56
CA LEU A 300 -8.11 3.13 -3.54
C LEU A 300 -8.72 1.76 -3.87
N ALA A 301 -7.88 0.75 -4.10
CA ALA A 301 -8.33 -0.62 -4.34
C ALA A 301 -9.09 -1.17 -3.12
N ALA A 302 -8.54 -1.04 -1.91
CA ALA A 302 -9.20 -1.50 -0.68
C ALA A 302 -10.59 -0.86 -0.49
N TYR A 303 -10.67 0.46 -0.66
CA TYR A 303 -11.93 1.19 -0.52
C TYR A 303 -12.95 0.84 -1.61
N HIS A 304 -12.51 0.66 -2.85
CA HIS A 304 -13.39 0.19 -3.92
C HIS A 304 -13.94 -1.21 -3.65
N ARG A 305 -13.09 -2.13 -3.19
CA ARG A 305 -13.51 -3.50 -2.82
C ARG A 305 -14.54 -3.50 -1.70
N LEU A 306 -14.39 -2.63 -0.69
CA LEU A 306 -15.42 -2.40 0.32
C LEU A 306 -16.76 -1.97 -0.30
N GLN A 307 -16.73 -0.97 -1.19
CA GLN A 307 -17.93 -0.45 -1.85
C GLN A 307 -18.65 -1.52 -2.69
N GLU A 308 -17.89 -2.38 -3.37
CA GLU A 308 -18.41 -3.48 -4.17
C GLU A 308 -18.70 -4.76 -3.36
N LYS A 309 -18.51 -4.72 -2.03
CA LYS A 309 -18.71 -5.85 -1.11
C LYS A 309 -17.89 -7.09 -1.49
N GLN A 310 -16.68 -6.86 -1.98
CA GLN A 310 -15.70 -7.90 -2.27
C GLN A 310 -14.85 -8.18 -1.02
N ASN A 311 -14.07 -9.27 -1.05
CA ASN A 311 -13.10 -9.54 0.02
C ASN A 311 -12.12 -8.36 0.18
N SER A 312 -11.52 -8.20 1.36
CA SER A 312 -10.52 -7.15 1.62
C SER A 312 -9.33 -7.18 0.64
N LEU A 313 -8.47 -6.16 0.69
CA LEU A 313 -7.31 -6.06 -0.21
C LEU A 313 -6.43 -7.32 -0.13
N TYR A 314 -6.14 -7.78 1.08
CA TYR A 314 -5.22 -8.90 1.35
C TYR A 314 -5.91 -10.26 1.53
N ASN A 315 -7.24 -10.30 1.67
CA ASN A 315 -8.01 -11.54 1.62
C ASN A 315 -8.28 -11.95 0.17
N MET A 316 -7.40 -12.75 -0.41
CA MET A 316 -7.42 -13.19 -1.80
C MET A 316 -8.04 -14.58 -1.98
N THR A 317 -8.84 -15.04 -1.01
CA THR A 317 -9.56 -16.31 -1.10
C THR A 317 -10.61 -16.33 -2.23
N ASP A 318 -10.91 -15.18 -2.81
CA ASP A 318 -11.80 -14.97 -3.96
C ASP A 318 -11.10 -15.04 -5.33
N ASN A 319 -9.79 -15.32 -5.39
CA ASN A 319 -9.04 -15.47 -6.64
C ASN A 319 -9.31 -16.81 -7.39
N LYS A 320 -10.31 -17.59 -6.97
CA LYS A 320 -10.60 -18.96 -7.47
C LYS A 320 -11.81 -19.02 -8.38
#